data_AF-B3SBT3-F1
#
_entry.id   AF-B3SBT3-F1
#
_cell.length_a   1.000
_cell.length_b   1.000
_cell.length_c   1.000
_cell.angle_alpha   90.00
_cell.angle_beta   90.00
_cell.angle_gamma   90.00
#
_symmetry.space_group_name_H-M   'P 1'
#
loop_
_entity.id
_entity.type
_entity.pdbx_description
1 polymer ?
#
loop_
_entity_poly.entity_id
_entity_poly.type
_entity_poly.pdbx_seq_one_letter_code
_entity_poly.pdbx_strand_id
1 'polypeptide(L)'
;MKRKQDHQASKAAKRMASHADEHSKYEEQMMMVWKTRNILREECDKETLRLIKSQNGETPTSEQTNLNDCAERIVFGAFKPCPNCNKSSKYFKETSNGFVCTGGIANIPCEYVTEKRERCACKISEELKAKSPFLNSYSYTPLDRIQLNKDESCFIPEKLKHRCIHRESIVKQKPLGNIRVATIGKLEENMSNIRKKIENLGGIFHEQISKYVDLCVGRLDKLNKKLKEEIDNLGLPTVSEECLSAITGDNFDETITKYGVSNCTAEKVAKIKNTRKGFYSTNIISPSGLAITDPHSGNS
;
A
#
# COMPACT_ATOMS: atom_id res chain seq x y z
N MET A 1 -7.76 42.60 23.38
CA MET A 1 -7.66 41.16 23.04
C MET A 1 -8.34 40.77 21.72
N LYS A 2 -9.47 41.40 21.32
CA LYS A 2 -10.20 41.09 20.07
C LYS A 2 -9.38 41.21 18.76
N ARG A 3 -8.62 42.31 18.58
CA ARG A 3 -7.84 42.59 17.33
C ARG A 3 -6.72 41.59 17.00
N LYS A 4 -6.17 40.85 17.97
CA LYS A 4 -5.13 39.81 17.71
C LYS A 4 -5.74 38.50 17.22
N GLN A 5 -6.96 38.16 17.66
CA GLN A 5 -7.67 36.95 17.23
C GLN A 5 -8.17 37.08 15.78
N ASP A 6 -8.69 38.24 15.40
CA ASP A 6 -9.18 38.48 14.03
C ASP A 6 -8.04 38.43 13.00
N HIS A 7 -6.84 38.89 13.38
CA HIS A 7 -5.68 38.86 12.51
C HIS A 7 -5.11 37.43 12.33
N GLN A 8 -5.13 36.61 13.39
CA GLN A 8 -4.75 35.20 13.31
C GLN A 8 -5.77 34.36 12.52
N ALA A 9 -7.07 34.61 12.66
CA ALA A 9 -8.10 33.94 11.88
C ALA A 9 -8.00 34.23 10.37
N SER A 10 -7.73 35.49 10.00
CA SER A 10 -7.53 35.87 8.58
C SER A 10 -6.29 35.22 7.95
N LYS A 11 -5.20 35.06 8.71
CA LYS A 11 -3.99 34.35 8.27
C LYS A 11 -4.21 32.84 8.11
N ALA A 12 -5.00 32.22 8.99
CA ALA A 12 -5.35 30.81 8.91
C ALA A 12 -6.22 30.50 7.69
N ALA A 13 -7.25 31.32 7.43
CA ALA A 13 -8.10 31.17 6.25
C ALA A 13 -7.33 31.34 4.92
N LYS A 14 -6.41 32.30 4.86
CA LYS A 14 -5.55 32.52 3.67
C LYS A 14 -4.59 31.34 3.42
N ARG A 15 -4.08 30.71 4.48
CA ARG A 15 -3.23 29.50 4.39
C ARG A 15 -4.03 28.25 3.97
N MET A 16 -5.25 28.10 4.46
CA MET A 16 -6.12 26.98 4.06
C MET A 16 -6.51 27.09 2.58
N ALA A 17 -6.80 28.31 2.10
CA ALA A 17 -7.08 28.56 0.69
C ALA A 17 -5.86 28.31 -0.21
N SER A 18 -4.65 28.71 0.22
CA SER A 18 -3.42 28.43 -0.55
C SER A 18 -3.09 26.93 -0.60
N HIS A 19 -3.31 26.20 0.49
CA HIS A 19 -3.09 24.75 0.52
C HIS A 19 -4.10 23.99 -0.36
N ALA A 20 -5.35 24.44 -0.42
CA ALA A 20 -6.35 23.87 -1.32
C ALA A 20 -6.00 24.09 -2.81
N ASP A 21 -5.50 25.28 -3.15
CA ASP A 21 -5.01 25.62 -4.49
C ASP A 21 -3.77 24.80 -4.89
N GLU A 22 -2.81 24.61 -3.98
CA GLU A 22 -1.64 23.75 -4.20
C GLU A 22 -2.01 22.28 -4.38
N HIS A 23 -2.99 21.77 -3.63
CA HIS A 23 -3.50 20.41 -3.78
C HIS A 23 -4.17 20.21 -5.15
N SER A 24 -5.01 21.15 -5.58
CA SER A 24 -5.64 21.12 -6.90
C SER A 24 -4.60 21.08 -8.02
N LYS A 25 -3.58 21.96 -7.94
CA LYS A 25 -2.49 21.98 -8.93
C LYS A 25 -1.65 20.70 -8.91
N TYR A 26 -1.45 20.08 -7.75
CA TYR A 26 -0.79 18.78 -7.65
C TYR A 26 -1.60 17.67 -8.34
N GLU A 27 -2.91 17.62 -8.12
CA GLU A 27 -3.80 16.66 -8.79
C GLU A 27 -3.76 16.83 -10.32
N GLU A 28 -3.79 18.07 -10.80
CA GLU A 28 -3.63 18.38 -12.23
C GLU A 28 -2.30 17.85 -12.78
N GLN A 29 -1.18 18.06 -12.06
CA GLN A 29 0.12 17.53 -12.45
C GLN A 29 0.15 15.99 -12.48
N MET A 30 -0.48 15.32 -11.51
CA MET A 30 -0.60 13.86 -11.50
C MET A 30 -1.42 13.36 -12.69
N MET A 31 -2.52 14.04 -13.02
CA MET A 31 -3.32 13.71 -14.20
C MET A 31 -2.55 13.91 -15.51
N MET A 32 -1.70 14.94 -15.62
CA MET A 32 -0.82 15.14 -16.78
C MET A 32 0.15 13.96 -16.95
N VAL A 33 0.79 13.51 -15.86
CA VAL A 33 1.70 12.36 -15.88
C VAL A 33 0.95 11.09 -16.26
N TRP A 34 -0.23 10.85 -15.68
CA TRP A 34 -1.05 9.68 -15.99
C TRP A 34 -1.53 9.64 -17.45
N LYS A 35 -1.98 10.76 -17.99
CA LYS A 35 -2.37 10.87 -19.41
C LYS A 35 -1.18 10.59 -20.31
N THR A 36 -0.05 11.23 -20.06
CA THR A 36 1.20 11.00 -20.80
C THR A 36 1.62 9.53 -20.74
N ARG A 37 1.56 8.92 -19.55
CA ARG A 37 1.88 7.51 -19.33
C ARG A 37 0.99 6.59 -20.16
N ASN A 38 -0.32 6.86 -20.24
CA ASN A 38 -1.25 6.04 -21.02
C ASN A 38 -0.94 6.14 -22.52
N ILE A 39 -0.69 7.33 -23.04
CA ILE A 39 -0.31 7.53 -24.45
C ILE A 39 1.00 6.81 -24.76
N LEU A 40 2.03 6.96 -23.91
CA LEU A 40 3.29 6.26 -24.10
C LEU A 40 3.13 4.73 -24.07
N ARG A 41 2.22 4.20 -23.25
CA ARG A 41 1.93 2.76 -23.21
C ARG A 41 1.27 2.27 -24.49
N GLU A 42 0.48 3.12 -25.14
CA GLU A 42 -0.27 2.80 -26.36
C GLU A 42 0.59 2.96 -27.61
N GLU A 43 1.42 4.01 -27.67
CA GLU A 43 2.18 4.37 -28.89
C GLU A 43 3.64 3.91 -28.87
N CYS A 44 4.25 3.62 -27.71
CA CYS A 44 5.67 3.29 -27.61
C CYS A 44 5.90 1.86 -27.14
N ASP A 45 6.77 1.14 -27.85
CA ASP A 45 7.24 -0.17 -27.40
C ASP A 45 8.30 -0.08 -26.30
N LYS A 46 8.64 -1.23 -25.72
CA LYS A 46 9.60 -1.34 -24.61
C LYS A 46 10.97 -0.77 -24.98
N GLU A 47 11.39 -0.96 -26.23
CA GLU A 47 12.69 -0.53 -26.70
C GLU A 47 12.74 1.00 -26.89
N THR A 48 11.67 1.60 -27.39
CA THR A 48 11.51 3.06 -27.48
C THR A 48 11.63 3.71 -26.10
N LEU A 49 10.96 3.17 -25.08
CA LEU A 49 11.05 3.68 -23.71
C LEU A 49 12.47 3.56 -23.13
N ARG A 50 13.19 2.48 -23.44
CA ARG A 50 14.59 2.31 -23.05
C ARG A 50 15.50 3.33 -23.72
N LEU A 51 15.32 3.57 -25.02
CA LEU A 51 16.09 4.55 -25.79
C LEU A 51 15.88 5.97 -25.27
N ILE A 52 14.64 6.37 -24.97
CA ILE A 52 14.34 7.69 -24.38
C ILE A 52 15.15 7.88 -23.08
N LYS A 53 15.20 6.89 -22.20
CA LYS A 53 16.00 6.98 -20.96
C LYS A 53 17.49 7.09 -21.22
N SER A 54 18.02 6.24 -22.11
CA SER A 54 19.43 6.26 -22.47
C SER A 54 19.87 7.60 -23.08
N GLN A 55 19.05 8.20 -23.96
CA GLN A 55 19.32 9.52 -24.54
C GLN A 55 19.39 10.64 -23.47
N ASN A 56 18.71 10.45 -22.34
CA ASN A 56 18.69 11.39 -21.22
C ASN A 56 19.69 11.03 -20.11
N GLY A 57 20.61 10.08 -20.36
CA GLY A 57 21.73 9.78 -19.47
C GLY A 57 21.35 8.88 -18.29
N GLU A 58 20.35 8.01 -18.49
CA GLU A 58 19.83 7.12 -17.46
C GLU A 58 19.93 5.66 -17.84
N THR A 59 20.13 4.83 -16.83
CA THR A 59 20.11 3.38 -16.98
C THR A 59 18.65 2.92 -17.08
N PRO A 60 18.26 2.27 -18.18
CA PRO A 60 16.95 1.64 -18.27
C PRO A 60 16.84 0.49 -17.26
N THR A 61 15.66 0.34 -16.66
CA THR A 61 15.37 -0.68 -15.65
C THR A 61 14.20 -1.55 -16.12
N SER A 62 13.22 -1.83 -15.25
CA SER A 62 12.01 -2.56 -15.63
C SER A 62 11.16 -1.75 -16.62
N GLU A 63 10.37 -2.43 -17.44
CA GLU A 63 9.44 -1.78 -18.38
C GLU A 63 8.49 -0.82 -17.68
N GLN A 64 7.89 -1.25 -16.56
CA GLN A 64 6.95 -0.43 -15.81
C GLN A 64 7.63 0.81 -15.21
N THR A 65 8.87 0.67 -14.73
CA THR A 65 9.68 1.78 -14.25
C THR A 65 10.03 2.73 -15.39
N ASN A 66 10.45 2.20 -16.55
CA ASN A 66 10.81 3.01 -17.71
C ASN A 66 9.61 3.82 -18.23
N LEU A 67 8.43 3.22 -18.29
CA LEU A 67 7.20 3.91 -18.68
C LEU A 67 6.88 5.10 -17.76
N ASN A 68 6.90 4.87 -16.44
CA ASN A 68 6.63 5.92 -15.45
C ASN A 68 7.68 7.04 -15.53
N ASP A 69 8.95 6.65 -15.66
CA ASP A 69 10.08 7.56 -15.78
C ASP A 69 10.00 8.45 -17.03
N CYS A 70 9.69 7.87 -18.19
CA CYS A 70 9.53 8.63 -19.43
C CYS A 70 8.36 9.61 -19.33
N ALA A 71 7.22 9.19 -18.74
CA ALA A 71 6.07 10.06 -18.56
C ALA A 71 6.39 11.28 -17.69
N GLU A 72 7.04 11.09 -16.54
CA GLU A 72 7.45 12.21 -15.69
C GLU A 72 8.42 13.17 -16.39
N ARG A 73 9.33 12.65 -17.23
CA ARG A 73 10.32 13.47 -17.95
C ARG A 73 9.71 14.27 -19.08
N ILE A 74 8.73 13.71 -19.78
CA ILE A 74 8.01 14.44 -20.81
C ILE A 74 7.23 15.60 -20.16
N VAL A 75 6.56 15.37 -19.03
CA VAL A 75 5.78 16.41 -18.35
C VAL A 75 6.66 17.49 -17.68
N PHE A 76 7.67 17.09 -16.91
CA PHE A 76 8.45 18.04 -16.09
C PHE A 76 9.80 18.41 -16.68
N GLY A 77 10.25 17.72 -17.73
CA GLY A 77 11.61 17.81 -18.27
C GLY A 77 12.56 16.76 -17.68
N ALA A 78 13.63 16.46 -18.42
CA ALA A 78 14.72 15.62 -17.95
C ALA A 78 15.61 16.39 -16.96
N PHE A 79 16.23 15.71 -16.01
CA PHE A 79 17.23 16.36 -15.17
C PHE A 79 18.47 16.68 -15.98
N LYS A 80 19.06 17.86 -15.76
CA LYS A 80 20.41 18.12 -16.26
C LYS A 80 21.38 17.05 -15.70
N PRO A 81 22.49 16.73 -16.39
CA PRO A 81 23.49 15.79 -15.88
C PRO A 81 24.05 16.20 -14.52
N CYS A 82 24.51 15.24 -13.72
CA CYS A 82 25.19 15.53 -12.46
C CYS A 82 26.50 16.30 -12.70
N PRO A 83 26.76 17.42 -12.01
CA PRO A 83 28.02 18.14 -12.19
C PRO A 83 29.24 17.31 -11.79
N ASN A 84 29.07 16.30 -10.92
CA ASN A 84 30.19 15.49 -10.42
C ASN A 84 30.45 14.23 -11.27
N CYS A 85 29.40 13.49 -11.66
CA CYS A 85 29.57 12.20 -12.37
C CYS A 85 28.96 12.17 -13.77
N ASN A 86 28.35 13.29 -14.21
CA ASN A 86 27.69 13.43 -15.52
C ASN A 86 26.58 12.41 -15.80
N LYS A 87 26.09 11.70 -14.79
CA LYS A 87 24.91 10.81 -14.86
C LYS A 87 23.64 11.54 -14.45
N SER A 88 22.48 11.07 -14.94
CA SER A 88 21.19 11.71 -14.66
C SER A 88 20.34 10.97 -13.61
N SER A 89 20.70 9.73 -13.22
CA SER A 89 19.97 8.86 -12.29
C SER A 89 20.02 9.32 -10.82
N LYS A 90 18.88 9.27 -10.10
CA LYS A 90 18.73 9.77 -8.71
C LYS A 90 17.58 9.13 -7.93
N TYR A 91 17.61 9.34 -6.61
CA TYR A 91 16.45 9.25 -5.71
C TYR A 91 16.41 10.49 -4.80
N PHE A 92 15.21 10.87 -4.36
CA PHE A 92 15.08 11.83 -3.26
C PHE A 92 15.36 11.09 -1.96
N LYS A 93 16.26 11.63 -1.13
CA LYS A 93 16.60 11.06 0.18
C LYS A 93 16.07 11.99 1.25
N GLU A 94 15.04 11.53 1.96
CA GLU A 94 14.36 12.27 3.03
C GLU A 94 15.32 12.68 4.15
N THR A 95 16.27 11.82 4.52
CA THR A 95 17.25 12.09 5.58
C THR A 95 18.21 13.23 5.27
N SER A 96 18.42 13.55 3.99
CA SER A 96 19.21 14.72 3.56
C SER A 96 18.35 15.83 2.99
N ASN A 97 17.02 15.71 3.08
CA ASN A 97 16.02 16.61 2.48
C ASN A 97 16.42 17.09 1.07
N GLY A 98 16.85 16.15 0.22
CA GLY A 98 17.52 16.50 -1.04
C GLY A 98 17.61 15.35 -2.03
N PHE A 99 17.83 15.70 -3.29
CA PHE A 99 18.06 14.75 -4.37
C PHE A 99 19.51 14.24 -4.33
N VAL A 100 19.66 12.93 -4.12
CA VAL A 100 20.95 12.24 -4.09
C VAL A 100 21.22 11.60 -5.44
N CYS A 101 22.43 11.81 -5.97
CA CYS A 101 22.86 11.15 -7.18
C CYS A 101 23.02 9.63 -6.95
N THR A 102 22.48 8.79 -7.84
CA THR A 102 22.71 7.34 -7.82
C THR A 102 23.74 6.89 -8.85
N GLY A 103 24.34 7.85 -9.54
CA GLY A 103 25.43 7.57 -10.47
C GLY A 103 26.72 7.23 -9.74
N GLY A 104 27.78 7.12 -10.51
CA GLY A 104 29.12 6.88 -10.04
C GLY A 104 30.09 6.99 -11.20
N ILE A 105 31.38 7.04 -10.87
CA ILE A 105 32.46 6.91 -11.84
C ILE A 105 33.17 5.61 -11.50
N ALA A 106 33.22 4.68 -12.47
CA ALA A 106 33.66 3.30 -12.24
C ALA A 106 32.89 2.65 -11.07
N ASN A 107 33.60 2.26 -10.00
CA ASN A 107 33.03 1.60 -8.82
C ASN A 107 32.87 2.54 -7.61
N ILE A 108 33.00 3.86 -7.80
CA ILE A 108 32.87 4.85 -6.73
C ILE A 108 31.50 5.54 -6.84
N PRO A 109 30.61 5.40 -5.83
CA PRO A 109 29.32 6.07 -5.80
C PRO A 109 29.45 7.60 -5.82
N CYS A 110 28.51 8.29 -6.45
CA CYS A 110 28.48 9.75 -6.46
C CYS A 110 27.82 10.29 -5.19
N GLU A 111 28.53 11.13 -4.44
CA GLU A 111 28.04 11.74 -3.19
C GLU A 111 27.35 13.10 -3.39
N TYR A 112 27.02 13.47 -4.63
CA TYR A 112 26.38 14.75 -4.92
C TYR A 112 24.93 14.80 -4.39
N VAL A 113 24.63 15.81 -3.58
CA VAL A 113 23.30 16.11 -3.02
C VAL A 113 22.90 17.54 -3.39
N THR A 114 21.62 17.76 -3.70
CA THR A 114 21.09 19.11 -3.93
C THR A 114 19.61 19.22 -3.56
N GLU A 115 19.20 20.40 -3.12
CA GLU A 115 17.81 20.71 -2.74
C GLU A 115 16.88 20.82 -3.97
N LYS A 116 17.36 21.44 -5.06
CA LYS A 116 16.60 21.59 -6.32
C LYS A 116 17.47 21.23 -7.51
N ARG A 117 17.08 20.21 -8.28
CA ARG A 117 17.73 19.88 -9.56
C ARG A 117 17.11 20.66 -10.69
N GLU A 118 17.97 21.34 -11.44
CA GLU A 118 17.61 21.95 -12.71
C GLU A 118 17.18 20.87 -13.72
N ARG A 119 16.13 21.22 -14.48
CA ARG A 119 15.60 20.41 -15.57
C ARG A 119 15.85 21.07 -16.92
N CYS A 120 15.90 20.25 -17.96
CA CYS A 120 15.94 20.66 -19.36
C CYS A 120 14.91 19.86 -20.15
N ALA A 121 14.69 20.22 -21.42
CA ALA A 121 13.84 19.44 -22.30
C ALA A 121 14.27 17.96 -22.33
N CYS A 122 13.28 17.06 -22.37
CA CYS A 122 13.54 15.65 -22.60
C CYS A 122 14.14 15.48 -24.00
N LYS A 123 15.30 14.85 -24.10
CA LYS A 123 15.92 14.54 -25.39
C LYS A 123 15.14 13.40 -26.04
N ILE A 124 14.61 13.67 -27.23
CA ILE A 124 13.91 12.70 -28.08
C ILE A 124 14.45 12.89 -29.50
N SER A 125 15.15 11.89 -30.03
CA SER A 125 15.68 11.96 -31.41
C SER A 125 14.56 11.94 -32.45
N GLU A 126 14.86 12.46 -33.65
CA GLU A 126 13.93 12.43 -34.78
C GLU A 126 13.47 11.01 -35.14
N GLU A 127 14.34 10.01 -34.97
CA GLU A 127 13.99 8.60 -35.12
C GLU A 127 12.89 8.13 -34.15
N LEU A 128 12.91 8.61 -32.91
CA LEU A 128 11.89 8.28 -31.92
C LEU A 128 10.61 9.08 -32.14
N LYS A 129 10.72 10.34 -32.60
CA LYS A 129 9.57 11.14 -33.00
C LYS A 129 8.80 10.48 -34.15
N ALA A 130 9.50 9.90 -35.12
CA ALA A 130 8.87 9.19 -36.22
C ALA A 130 8.05 7.95 -35.80
N LYS A 131 8.29 7.40 -34.60
CA LYS A 131 7.59 6.21 -34.09
C LYS A 131 6.26 6.51 -33.41
N SER A 132 6.02 7.75 -32.99
CA SER A 132 4.83 8.12 -32.21
C SER A 132 4.39 9.54 -32.58
N PRO A 133 3.13 9.72 -33.01
CA PRO A 133 2.54 11.04 -33.21
C PRO A 133 2.68 11.93 -31.97
N PHE A 134 2.50 11.34 -30.78
CA PHE A 134 2.69 12.05 -29.52
C PHE A 134 4.12 12.56 -29.35
N LEU A 135 5.12 11.69 -29.53
CA LEU A 135 6.54 12.09 -29.42
C LEU A 135 6.92 13.15 -30.47
N ASN A 136 6.35 13.08 -31.67
CA ASN A 136 6.57 14.08 -32.72
C ASN A 136 6.00 15.46 -32.33
N SER A 137 4.85 15.47 -31.65
CA SER A 137 4.21 16.70 -31.16
C SER A 137 4.82 17.27 -29.89
N TYR A 138 5.78 16.56 -29.28
CA TYR A 138 6.37 16.97 -28.02
C TYR A 138 7.07 18.33 -28.14
N SER A 139 6.64 19.25 -27.28
CA SER A 139 7.32 20.52 -27.02
C SER A 139 7.49 20.69 -25.52
N TYR A 140 8.70 21.06 -25.11
CA TYR A 140 9.00 21.24 -23.70
C TYR A 140 8.47 22.58 -23.20
N THR A 141 7.55 22.53 -22.24
CA THR A 141 7.15 23.69 -21.45
C THR A 141 7.67 23.50 -20.02
N PRO A 142 8.55 24.40 -19.51
CA PRO A 142 9.04 24.28 -18.15
C PRO A 142 7.91 24.26 -17.13
N LEU A 143 7.86 23.21 -16.33
CA LEU A 143 6.87 23.03 -15.27
C LEU A 143 7.57 22.53 -13.99
N ASP A 144 7.54 23.36 -12.96
CA ASP A 144 8.06 22.96 -11.64
C ASP A 144 7.12 21.93 -11.01
N ARG A 145 7.67 20.78 -10.60
CA ARG A 145 6.92 19.74 -9.91
C ARG A 145 6.48 20.23 -8.54
N ILE A 146 5.19 20.20 -8.27
CA ILE A 146 4.62 20.46 -6.96
C ILE A 146 4.86 19.24 -6.09
N GLN A 147 5.43 19.47 -4.91
CA GLN A 147 5.60 18.47 -3.88
C GLN A 147 4.75 18.92 -2.71
N LEU A 148 3.73 18.15 -2.36
CA LEU A 148 2.87 18.45 -1.21
C LEU A 148 3.59 18.35 0.15
N ASN A 149 4.86 17.91 0.15
CA ASN A 149 5.69 17.72 1.34
C ASN A 149 6.92 18.65 1.34
N LYS A 150 6.79 19.91 0.88
CA LYS A 150 7.82 20.93 1.18
C LYS A 150 7.60 21.41 2.61
N ASP A 151 8.36 20.87 3.55
CA ASP A 151 8.35 21.35 4.93
C ASP A 151 8.82 22.82 5.00
N GLU A 152 7.87 23.75 5.16
CA GLU A 152 8.11 24.98 5.90
C GLU A 152 7.28 24.94 7.17
N SER A 153 7.74 24.14 8.14
CA SER A 153 7.04 23.81 9.38
C SER A 153 5.66 23.19 9.11
N CYS A 154 5.57 21.87 9.25
CA CYS A 154 4.35 21.25 9.72
C CYS A 154 4.00 21.85 11.10
N PHE A 155 3.45 23.07 11.15
CA PHE A 155 2.66 23.53 12.28
C PHE A 155 1.29 22.89 12.14
N ILE A 156 1.30 21.57 12.23
CA ILE A 156 0.15 20.86 12.73
C ILE A 156 -0.02 21.42 14.16
N PRO A 157 -1.14 22.10 14.48
CA PRO A 157 -1.42 22.52 15.85
C PRO A 157 -1.10 21.36 16.81
N GLU A 158 -0.55 21.60 18.00
CA GLU A 158 -0.16 20.51 18.95
C GLU A 158 -1.26 19.43 19.09
N LYS A 159 -2.52 19.87 19.00
CA LYS A 159 -3.77 19.11 19.04
C LYS A 159 -4.08 18.25 17.80
N LEU A 160 -3.41 18.50 16.69
CA LEU A 160 -3.51 17.77 15.42
C LEU A 160 -2.24 16.96 15.11
N LYS A 161 -1.13 17.13 15.86
CA LYS A 161 0.10 16.30 15.75
C LYS A 161 -0.21 14.88 16.22
N HIS A 162 -1.02 14.16 15.46
CA HIS A 162 -1.17 12.74 15.64
C HIS A 162 0.08 12.13 15.03
N ARG A 163 0.80 11.36 15.84
CA ARG A 163 1.97 10.57 15.42
C ARG A 163 1.61 9.94 14.08
N CYS A 164 2.37 10.19 13.02
CA CYS A 164 2.20 9.42 11.79
C CYS A 164 2.26 7.94 12.18
N ILE A 165 1.11 7.27 12.16
CA ILE A 165 1.02 5.87 12.54
C ILE A 165 1.48 5.11 11.30
N HIS A 166 2.62 4.42 11.40
CA HIS A 166 3.11 3.55 10.34
C HIS A 166 1.99 2.61 9.87
N ARG A 167 1.89 2.30 8.57
CA ARG A 167 0.84 1.39 8.05
C ARG A 167 0.85 0.05 8.79
N GLU A 168 2.03 -0.46 9.14
CA GLU A 168 2.16 -1.68 9.95
C GLU A 168 1.56 -1.53 11.36
N SER A 169 1.43 -0.31 11.87
CA SER A 169 0.82 0.01 13.16
C SER A 169 -0.71 0.20 13.09
N ILE A 170 -1.29 0.37 11.89
CA ILE A 170 -2.74 0.53 11.64
C ILE A 170 -3.36 -0.78 11.17
N VAL A 171 -2.60 -1.53 10.36
CA VAL A 171 -3.02 -2.78 9.73
C VAL A 171 -2.72 -3.93 10.68
N LYS A 172 -3.77 -4.48 11.29
CA LYS A 172 -3.67 -5.67 12.12
C LYS A 172 -4.07 -6.90 11.29
N GLN A 173 -3.54 -8.08 11.61
CA GLN A 173 -4.08 -9.32 11.06
C GLN A 173 -5.32 -9.71 11.85
N LYS A 174 -6.45 -9.99 11.18
CA LYS A 174 -7.63 -10.43 11.92
C LYS A 174 -7.31 -11.77 12.59
N PRO A 175 -7.88 -12.05 13.78
CA PRO A 175 -7.50 -13.23 14.56
C PRO A 175 -7.63 -14.58 13.83
N LEU A 176 -8.46 -14.68 12.78
CA LEU A 176 -8.55 -15.87 11.93
C LEU A 176 -7.96 -15.69 10.51
N GLY A 177 -7.57 -14.49 10.08
CA GLY A 177 -6.96 -14.17 8.76
C GLY A 177 -7.11 -15.21 7.62
N ASN A 178 -8.19 -15.15 6.86
CA ASN A 178 -8.58 -16.03 5.75
C ASN A 178 -8.54 -17.56 6.01
N ILE A 179 -8.42 -18.01 7.27
CA ILE A 179 -8.59 -19.42 7.65
C ILE A 179 -9.99 -19.86 7.28
N ARG A 180 -10.10 -21.04 6.65
CA ARG A 180 -11.38 -21.64 6.31
C ARG A 180 -11.89 -22.46 7.49
N VAL A 181 -13.03 -22.06 8.03
CA VAL A 181 -13.62 -22.63 9.23
C VAL A 181 -14.93 -23.34 8.88
N ALA A 182 -15.03 -24.62 9.24
CA ALA A 182 -16.27 -25.37 9.17
C ALA A 182 -16.85 -25.58 10.58
N THR A 183 -18.17 -25.59 10.68
CA THR A 183 -18.89 -25.86 11.92
C THR A 183 -19.32 -27.32 12.00
N ILE A 184 -19.25 -27.93 13.17
CA ILE A 184 -19.61 -29.32 13.38
C ILE A 184 -20.69 -29.46 14.45
N GLY A 185 -21.74 -30.22 14.12
CA GLY A 185 -22.76 -30.64 15.08
C GLY A 185 -23.82 -29.57 15.36
N LYS A 186 -24.64 -29.82 16.38
CA LYS A 186 -25.64 -28.85 16.88
C LYS A 186 -24.97 -27.92 17.89
N LEU A 187 -24.71 -26.70 17.44
CA LEU A 187 -24.13 -25.61 18.23
C LEU A 187 -25.22 -24.94 19.07
N GLU A 188 -24.83 -24.32 20.18
CA GLU A 188 -25.77 -23.61 21.06
C GLU A 188 -26.25 -22.30 20.43
N GLU A 189 -25.40 -21.68 19.62
CA GLU A 189 -25.73 -20.51 18.85
C GLU A 189 -26.26 -20.84 17.45
N ASN A 190 -27.12 -19.97 16.94
CA ASN A 190 -27.61 -20.07 15.57
C ASN A 190 -26.47 -19.99 14.55
N MET A 191 -26.53 -20.83 13.52
CA MET A 191 -25.57 -20.88 12.41
C MET A 191 -25.26 -19.51 11.79
N SER A 192 -26.27 -18.64 11.66
CA SER A 192 -26.10 -17.27 11.15
C SER A 192 -25.20 -16.41 12.04
N ASN A 193 -25.32 -16.54 13.36
CA ASN A 193 -24.50 -15.79 14.33
C ASN A 193 -23.06 -16.28 14.30
N ILE A 194 -22.86 -17.60 14.20
CA ILE A 194 -21.53 -18.21 14.15
C ILE A 194 -20.80 -17.83 12.88
N ARG A 195 -21.49 -17.86 11.73
CA ARG A 195 -20.96 -17.36 10.46
C ARG A 195 -20.51 -15.91 10.58
N LYS A 196 -21.34 -15.03 11.14
CA LYS A 196 -20.99 -13.62 11.39
C LYS A 196 -19.77 -13.49 12.31
N LYS A 197 -19.67 -14.29 13.37
CA LYS A 197 -18.49 -14.30 14.28
C LYS A 197 -17.22 -14.67 13.53
N ILE A 198 -17.26 -15.73 12.72
CA ILE A 198 -16.12 -16.19 11.90
C ILE A 198 -15.70 -15.10 10.91
N GLU A 199 -16.64 -14.53 10.15
CA GLU A 199 -16.38 -13.45 9.18
C GLU A 199 -15.86 -12.17 9.86
N ASN A 200 -16.41 -11.82 11.03
CA ASN A 200 -15.94 -10.68 11.83
C ASN A 200 -14.50 -10.87 12.30
N LEU A 201 -14.12 -12.09 12.70
CA LEU A 201 -12.76 -12.48 13.05
C LEU A 201 -11.87 -12.72 11.82
N GLY A 202 -12.39 -12.51 10.60
CA GLY A 202 -11.63 -12.56 9.34
C GLY A 202 -11.39 -13.95 8.79
N GLY A 203 -12.13 -14.94 9.27
CA GLY A 203 -12.15 -16.28 8.70
C GLY A 203 -13.17 -16.41 7.56
N ILE A 204 -13.05 -17.48 6.78
CA ILE A 204 -13.97 -17.83 5.69
C ILE A 204 -14.82 -18.99 6.19
N PHE A 205 -16.14 -18.79 6.26
CA PHE A 205 -17.06 -19.85 6.65
C PHE A 205 -17.24 -20.86 5.51
N HIS A 206 -17.13 -22.15 5.83
CA HIS A 206 -17.33 -23.25 4.89
C HIS A 206 -18.41 -24.20 5.41
N GLU A 207 -19.47 -24.43 4.63
CA GLU A 207 -20.63 -25.22 5.07
C GLU A 207 -20.35 -26.71 5.18
N GLN A 208 -19.50 -27.24 4.30
CA GLN A 208 -19.16 -28.67 4.26
C GLN A 208 -17.75 -28.94 4.75
N ILE A 209 -17.56 -30.06 5.46
CA ILE A 209 -16.25 -30.56 5.84
C ILE A 209 -15.56 -31.03 4.55
N SER A 210 -14.35 -30.54 4.30
CA SER A 210 -13.57 -30.93 3.11
C SER A 210 -12.08 -30.77 3.38
N LYS A 211 -11.25 -31.30 2.47
CA LYS A 211 -9.79 -31.12 2.50
C LYS A 211 -9.33 -29.65 2.41
N TYR A 212 -10.24 -28.73 2.07
CA TYR A 212 -9.96 -27.30 1.94
C TYR A 212 -10.27 -26.52 3.22
N VAL A 213 -10.81 -27.19 4.25
CA VAL A 213 -11.07 -26.61 5.56
C VAL A 213 -9.79 -26.67 6.38
N ASP A 214 -9.46 -25.58 7.07
CA ASP A 214 -8.25 -25.47 7.89
C ASP A 214 -8.54 -25.74 9.37
N LEU A 215 -9.72 -25.35 9.85
CA LEU A 215 -10.14 -25.47 11.25
C LEU A 215 -11.61 -25.88 11.34
N CYS A 216 -11.94 -26.76 12.28
CA CYS A 216 -13.30 -27.13 12.58
C CYS A 216 -13.72 -26.63 13.98
N VAL A 217 -14.92 -26.05 14.09
CA VAL A 217 -15.48 -25.55 15.34
C VAL A 217 -16.71 -26.35 15.71
N GLY A 218 -16.71 -26.98 16.89
CA GLY A 218 -17.91 -27.61 17.42
C GLY A 218 -17.67 -28.47 18.65
N ARG A 219 -18.75 -29.09 19.11
CA ARG A 219 -18.74 -29.93 20.32
C ARG A 219 -18.74 -31.41 19.94
N LEU A 220 -17.74 -32.17 20.40
CA LEU A 220 -17.64 -33.61 20.13
C LEU A 220 -18.83 -34.41 20.71
N ASP A 221 -19.40 -33.97 21.83
CA ASP A 221 -20.46 -34.70 22.55
C ASP A 221 -21.79 -34.79 21.77
N LYS A 222 -22.00 -33.89 20.80
CA LYS A 222 -23.23 -33.80 19.99
C LYS A 222 -23.00 -34.24 18.53
N LEU A 223 -21.97 -35.06 18.27
CA LEU A 223 -21.61 -35.49 16.91
C LEU A 223 -22.17 -36.85 16.52
N ASN A 224 -22.55 -36.95 15.25
CA ASN A 224 -22.81 -38.23 14.60
C ASN A 224 -21.48 -38.98 14.38
N LYS A 225 -21.43 -40.28 14.69
CA LYS A 225 -20.22 -41.13 14.54
C LYS A 225 -19.55 -41.00 13.16
N LYS A 226 -20.34 -40.96 12.09
CA LYS A 226 -19.87 -40.79 10.70
C LYS A 226 -19.08 -39.49 10.48
N LEU A 227 -19.54 -38.39 11.08
CA LEU A 227 -18.92 -37.08 10.90
C LEU A 227 -17.59 -36.99 11.66
N LYS A 228 -17.52 -37.63 12.83
CA LYS A 228 -16.28 -37.77 13.61
C LYS A 228 -15.22 -38.56 12.84
N GLU A 229 -15.60 -39.69 12.24
CA GLU A 229 -14.71 -40.48 11.38
C GLU A 229 -14.19 -39.69 10.18
N GLU A 230 -15.03 -38.87 9.54
CA GLU A 230 -14.63 -38.01 8.42
C GLU A 230 -13.59 -36.96 8.81
N ILE A 231 -13.76 -36.32 9.97
CA ILE A 231 -12.82 -35.34 10.53
C ILE A 231 -11.49 -36.00 10.87
N ASP A 232 -11.55 -37.17 11.52
CA ASP A 232 -10.38 -37.93 11.93
C ASP A 232 -9.58 -38.43 10.72
N ASN A 233 -10.27 -38.88 9.66
CA ASN A 233 -9.66 -39.30 8.38
C ASN A 233 -8.96 -38.14 7.66
N LEU A 234 -9.54 -36.94 7.70
CA LEU A 234 -8.93 -35.72 7.13
C LEU A 234 -7.89 -35.10 8.06
N GLY A 235 -7.81 -35.55 9.32
CA GLY A 235 -6.89 -35.04 10.33
C GLY A 235 -7.12 -33.57 10.68
N LEU A 236 -8.34 -33.06 10.56
CA LEU A 236 -8.64 -31.64 10.76
C LEU A 236 -8.65 -31.27 12.25
N PRO A 237 -7.98 -30.18 12.66
CA PRO A 237 -8.04 -29.68 14.03
C PRO A 237 -9.46 -29.24 14.39
N THR A 238 -9.96 -29.72 15.53
CA THR A 238 -11.29 -29.41 16.04
C THR A 238 -11.19 -28.67 17.37
N VAL A 239 -11.81 -27.49 17.43
CA VAL A 239 -11.88 -26.65 18.63
C VAL A 239 -13.33 -26.49 19.10
N SER A 240 -13.51 -26.18 20.38
CA SER A 240 -14.82 -25.96 20.97
C SER A 240 -15.46 -24.63 20.50
N GLU A 241 -16.77 -24.47 20.69
CA GLU A 241 -17.49 -23.27 20.21
C GLU A 241 -17.09 -21.99 20.96
N GLU A 242 -16.68 -22.13 22.21
CA GLU A 242 -16.19 -21.04 23.08
C GLU A 242 -14.86 -20.46 22.56
N CYS A 243 -14.15 -21.20 21.71
CA CYS A 243 -12.93 -20.75 21.06
C CYS A 243 -13.18 -19.46 20.28
N LEU A 244 -14.29 -19.35 19.53
CA LEU A 244 -14.60 -18.16 18.74
C LEU A 244 -14.80 -16.91 19.60
N SER A 245 -15.33 -17.05 20.81
CA SER A 245 -15.46 -15.94 21.76
C SER A 245 -14.16 -15.60 22.50
N ALA A 246 -13.27 -16.58 22.68
CA ALA A 246 -12.02 -16.41 23.40
C ALA A 246 -10.88 -15.85 22.53
N ILE A 247 -11.02 -15.96 21.20
CA ILE A 247 -10.05 -15.41 20.26
C ILE A 247 -10.12 -13.87 20.29
N THR A 248 -9.03 -13.24 20.70
CA THR A 248 -8.85 -11.79 20.76
C THR A 248 -7.48 -11.39 20.24
N GLY A 249 -7.44 -10.53 19.22
CA GLY A 249 -6.19 -10.01 18.64
C GLY A 249 -5.17 -11.10 18.29
N ASP A 250 -4.12 -11.18 19.13
CA ASP A 250 -2.91 -11.97 18.87
C ASP A 250 -2.88 -13.33 19.62
N ASN A 251 -3.89 -13.66 20.42
CA ASN A 251 -3.89 -14.86 21.29
C ASN A 251 -4.27 -16.19 20.61
N PHE A 252 -4.18 -16.25 19.28
CA PHE A 252 -4.71 -17.38 18.49
C PHE A 252 -4.11 -18.72 18.89
N ASP A 253 -2.78 -18.83 18.97
CA ASP A 253 -2.10 -20.11 19.23
C ASP A 253 -2.45 -20.69 20.60
N GLU A 254 -2.46 -19.83 21.62
CA GLU A 254 -2.83 -20.19 22.99
C GLU A 254 -4.31 -20.61 23.08
N THR A 255 -5.18 -19.91 22.36
CA THR A 255 -6.62 -20.17 22.38
C THR A 255 -6.97 -21.47 21.66
N ILE A 256 -6.38 -21.75 20.51
CA ILE A 256 -6.59 -22.99 19.77
C ILE A 256 -6.05 -24.20 20.56
N THR A 257 -4.93 -24.03 21.25
CA THR A 257 -4.35 -25.08 22.11
C THR A 257 -5.23 -25.32 23.35
N LYS A 258 -5.74 -24.25 23.97
CA LYS A 258 -6.57 -24.33 25.19
C LYS A 258 -7.96 -24.92 24.92
N TYR A 259 -8.60 -24.55 23.81
CA TYR A 259 -9.93 -25.02 23.43
C TYR A 259 -9.90 -26.16 22.40
N GLY A 260 -8.73 -26.77 22.20
CA GLY A 260 -8.55 -27.90 21.30
C GLY A 260 -9.23 -29.15 21.83
N VAL A 261 -10.04 -29.79 20.99
CA VAL A 261 -10.80 -30.99 21.36
C VAL A 261 -10.28 -32.23 20.63
N SER A 262 -9.91 -32.11 19.33
CA SER A 262 -9.23 -33.19 18.60
C SER A 262 -8.24 -32.65 17.59
N ASN A 263 -7.17 -33.42 17.31
CA ASN A 263 -6.21 -33.14 16.24
C ASN A 263 -5.52 -31.75 16.26
N CYS A 264 -5.55 -31.02 17.38
CA CYS A 264 -4.87 -29.74 17.60
C CYS A 264 -3.40 -29.91 18.02
N THR A 265 -2.59 -30.62 17.22
CA THR A 265 -1.15 -30.71 17.48
C THR A 265 -0.44 -29.40 17.18
N ALA A 266 0.65 -29.11 17.89
CA ALA A 266 1.43 -27.87 17.70
C ALA A 266 1.86 -27.64 16.24
N GLU A 267 2.23 -28.71 15.52
CA GLU A 267 2.59 -28.65 14.10
C GLU A 267 1.43 -28.22 13.19
N LYS A 268 0.21 -28.73 13.45
CA LYS A 268 -0.99 -28.37 12.68
C LYS A 268 -1.43 -26.95 12.98
N VAL A 269 -1.37 -26.53 14.25
CA VAL A 269 -1.66 -25.16 14.66
C VAL A 269 -0.67 -24.18 14.02
N ALA A 270 0.63 -24.51 14.00
CA ALA A 270 1.65 -23.71 13.32
C ALA A 270 1.40 -23.63 11.80
N LYS A 271 0.98 -24.73 11.17
CA LYS A 271 0.61 -24.74 9.74
C LYS A 271 -0.56 -23.81 9.45
N ILE A 272 -1.61 -23.84 10.29
CA ILE A 272 -2.77 -22.92 10.20
C ILE A 272 -2.33 -21.47 10.40
N LYS A 273 -1.49 -21.21 11.41
CA LYS A 273 -0.93 -19.87 11.67
C LYS A 273 -0.17 -19.33 10.46
N ASN A 274 0.65 -20.16 9.81
CA ASN A 274 1.44 -19.77 8.64
C ASN A 274 0.58 -19.56 7.38
N THR A 275 -0.64 -20.12 7.34
CA THR A 275 -1.60 -19.88 6.26
C THR A 275 -2.46 -18.64 6.49
N ARG A 276 -2.41 -18.03 7.68
CA ARG A 276 -3.13 -16.78 7.97
C ARG A 276 -2.63 -15.66 7.08
N LYS A 277 -3.47 -15.23 6.15
CA LYS A 277 -3.28 -14.04 5.30
C LYS A 277 -4.59 -13.29 5.35
N GLY A 278 -4.61 -12.01 5.66
CA GLY A 278 -5.88 -11.30 5.89
C GLY A 278 -5.66 -10.13 6.82
N PHE A 279 -5.36 -9.00 6.21
CA PHE A 279 -5.13 -7.75 6.89
C PHE A 279 -6.44 -6.98 7.00
N TYR A 280 -6.73 -6.44 8.18
CA TYR A 280 -7.79 -5.44 8.36
C TYR A 280 -7.17 -4.16 8.88
N SER A 281 -7.65 -3.06 8.36
CA SER A 281 -7.28 -1.76 8.86
C SER A 281 -8.21 -1.39 10.00
N THR A 282 -7.64 -0.81 11.05
CA THR A 282 -8.43 -0.12 12.06
C THR A 282 -8.90 1.22 11.48
N ASN A 283 -9.98 1.77 12.06
CA ASN A 283 -10.54 3.06 11.64
C ASN A 283 -9.44 4.12 11.56
N ILE A 284 -9.24 4.67 10.36
CA ILE A 284 -8.36 5.81 10.15
C ILE A 284 -9.13 7.03 10.64
N ILE A 285 -8.62 7.74 11.64
CA ILE A 285 -9.19 9.03 12.01
C ILE A 285 -8.81 10.00 10.90
N SER A 286 -9.79 10.40 10.09
CA SER A 286 -9.60 11.44 9.09
C SER A 286 -9.16 12.76 9.73
N PRO A 287 -8.60 13.70 8.94
CA PRO A 287 -8.33 15.06 9.42
C PRO A 287 -9.58 15.76 10.01
N SER A 288 -10.78 15.30 9.64
CA SER A 288 -12.09 15.74 10.17
C SER A 288 -12.52 15.07 11.48
N GLY A 289 -11.73 14.16 12.05
CA GLY A 289 -12.07 13.42 13.29
C GLY A 289 -13.05 12.26 13.08
N LEU A 290 -13.50 12.04 11.85
CA LEU A 290 -14.37 10.92 11.48
C LEU A 290 -13.54 9.67 11.21
N ALA A 291 -13.96 8.54 11.76
CA ALA A 291 -13.42 7.23 11.44
C ALA A 291 -13.74 6.87 9.98
N ILE A 292 -12.70 6.69 9.16
CA ILE A 292 -12.79 6.22 7.77
C ILE A 292 -12.16 4.83 7.68
N THR A 293 -12.82 3.91 6.99
CA THR A 293 -12.29 2.59 6.65
C THR A 293 -11.17 2.70 5.62
N ASP A 294 -10.07 1.98 5.82
CA ASP A 294 -8.94 1.97 4.88
C ASP A 294 -9.40 1.48 3.49
N PRO A 295 -9.14 2.28 2.43
CA PRO A 295 -9.53 1.94 1.06
C PRO A 295 -8.86 0.68 0.51
N HIS A 296 -7.85 0.13 1.18
CA HIS A 296 -7.19 -1.13 0.83
C HIS A 296 -7.54 -2.30 1.75
N SER A 297 -8.49 -2.12 2.67
CA SER A 297 -9.00 -3.22 3.48
C SER A 297 -9.78 -4.23 2.60
N GLY A 298 -9.32 -5.49 2.59
CA GLY A 298 -10.01 -6.58 1.89
C GLY A 298 -9.47 -7.01 0.52
N ASN A 299 -8.42 -6.38 -0.02
CA ASN A 299 -7.77 -6.82 -1.26
C ASN A 299 -6.38 -7.40 -1.00
N SER A 300 -6.32 -8.68 -0.65
CA SER A 300 -5.17 -9.58 -0.86
C SER A 300 -5.58 -11.04 -0.71
#